data_AF-A0A820PAY1-F1
#
_entry.id   AF-A0A820PAY1-F1
#
_cell.length_a   1.000
_cell.length_b   1.000
_cell.length_c   1.000
_cell.angle_alpha   90.00
_cell.angle_beta   90.00
_cell.angle_gamma   90.00
#
_symmetry.space_group_name_H-M   'P 1'
#
loop_
_entity.id
_entity.type
_entity.pdbx_description
1 polymer ?
#
loop_
_entity_poly.entity_id
_entity_poly.type
_entity_poly.pdbx_seq_one_letter_code
_entity_poly.pdbx_strand_id
1 'polypeptide(L)'
;HLLNNGFLIRYRNACLITGRGQPDHATRSFLQQLSRLYNDTPIYILTDCDIFGVLIACTYQSSLNENYRNRIRWLGVWPEELISLSSLTISQTLPITDERERRMINRFIQRSDINDEWRRQVSFFEQHQRKMEIEAIYENGTKSLIDDYLHAKLMGHR
;
A
#
# COMPACT_ATOMS: atom_id res chain seq x y z
N HIS A 1 -14.54 -2.53 -3.30
CA HIS A 1 -14.26 -3.97 -3.12
C HIS A 1 -14.29 -4.42 -1.65
N LEU A 2 -13.42 -3.90 -0.76
CA LEU A 2 -13.32 -4.36 0.64
C LEU A 2 -14.61 -4.26 1.47
N LEU A 3 -15.36 -3.15 1.34
CA LEU A 3 -16.61 -2.95 2.08
C LEU A 3 -17.64 -4.05 1.75
N ASN A 4 -17.82 -4.33 0.46
CA ASN A 4 -18.80 -5.30 -0.03
C ASN A 4 -18.41 -6.75 0.32
N ASN A 5 -17.13 -7.01 0.56
CA ASN A 5 -16.62 -8.33 0.95
C ASN A 5 -16.50 -8.50 2.47
N GLY A 6 -17.17 -7.66 3.27
CA GLY A 6 -17.30 -7.89 4.72
C GLY A 6 -16.09 -7.49 5.56
N PHE A 7 -15.20 -6.61 5.06
CA PHE A 7 -14.03 -6.16 5.83
C PHE A 7 -14.40 -5.64 7.23
N LEU A 8 -15.44 -4.80 7.34
CA LEU A 8 -15.90 -4.26 8.63
C LEU A 8 -16.63 -5.29 9.51
N ILE A 9 -17.12 -6.39 8.93
CA ILE A 9 -17.67 -7.51 9.69
C ILE A 9 -16.53 -8.26 10.38
N ARG A 10 -15.42 -8.48 9.66
CA ARG A 10 -14.21 -9.15 10.15
C ARG A 10 -13.42 -8.30 11.15
N TYR A 11 -13.31 -6.99 10.89
CA TYR A 11 -12.54 -6.03 11.67
C TYR A 11 -13.45 -4.93 12.25
N ARG A 12 -14.23 -5.28 13.28
CA ARG A 12 -15.29 -4.42 13.83
C ARG A 12 -14.84 -3.09 14.44
N ASN A 13 -13.57 -2.99 14.82
CA ASN A 13 -12.97 -1.78 15.41
C ASN A 13 -12.11 -1.01 14.40
N ALA A 14 -12.31 -1.23 13.10
CA ALA A 14 -11.60 -0.54 12.04
C ALA A 14 -12.43 0.60 11.44
N CYS A 15 -11.74 1.68 11.03
CA CYS A 15 -12.30 2.70 10.16
C CYS A 15 -11.73 2.51 8.75
N LEU A 16 -12.58 2.29 7.76
CA LEU A 16 -12.17 2.18 6.37
C LEU A 16 -12.36 3.52 5.66
N ILE A 17 -11.27 4.08 5.15
CA ILE A 17 -11.27 5.30 4.33
C ILE A 17 -10.84 4.92 2.92
N THR A 18 -11.64 5.30 1.92
CA THR A 18 -11.36 4.99 0.51
C THR A 18 -11.17 6.28 -0.29
N GLY A 19 -10.10 6.36 -1.06
CA GLY A 19 -9.89 7.39 -2.09
C GLY A 19 -10.26 6.89 -3.49
N ARG A 20 -10.18 7.78 -4.48
CA ARG A 20 -10.26 7.44 -5.92
C ARG A 20 -8.94 7.73 -6.65
N GLY A 21 -7.82 7.35 -6.05
CA GLY A 21 -6.47 7.65 -6.52
C GLY A 21 -5.77 8.69 -5.65
N GLN A 22 -5.14 9.69 -6.28
CA GLN A 22 -4.38 10.72 -5.57
C GLN A 22 -5.26 11.45 -4.54
N PRO A 23 -4.85 11.53 -3.26
CA PRO A 23 -5.71 12.08 -2.23
C PRO A 23 -5.85 13.59 -2.34
N ASP A 24 -7.10 14.06 -2.33
CA ASP A 24 -7.42 15.48 -2.32
C ASP A 24 -7.16 16.14 -0.95
N HIS A 25 -7.25 17.47 -0.91
CA HIS A 25 -6.98 18.22 0.32
C HIS A 25 -7.98 17.87 1.44
N ALA A 26 -9.24 17.60 1.11
CA ALA A 26 -10.27 17.27 2.09
C ALA A 26 -9.98 15.93 2.78
N THR A 27 -9.65 14.89 2.01
CA THR A 27 -9.32 13.56 2.52
C THR A 27 -8.05 13.61 3.37
N ARG A 28 -7.05 14.39 2.96
CA ARG A 28 -5.82 14.59 3.73
C ARG A 28 -6.08 15.28 5.06
N SER A 29 -6.87 16.35 5.05
CA SER A 29 -7.28 17.07 6.26
C SER A 29 -8.09 16.16 7.21
N PHE A 30 -9.01 15.38 6.66
CA PHE A 30 -9.80 14.42 7.41
C PHE A 30 -8.93 13.35 8.09
N LEU A 31 -7.97 12.74 7.36
CA LEU A 31 -7.03 11.79 7.93
C LEU A 31 -6.20 12.43 9.05
N GLN A 32 -5.75 13.68 8.87
CA GLN A 32 -5.00 14.41 9.89
C GLN A 32 -5.83 14.63 11.16
N GLN A 33 -7.11 15.01 11.03
CA GLN A 33 -8.02 15.15 12.17
C GLN A 33 -8.25 13.82 12.89
N LEU A 34 -8.55 12.74 12.15
CA LEU A 34 -8.70 11.41 12.74
C LEU A 34 -7.45 10.95 13.47
N SER A 35 -6.28 11.21 12.90
CA SER A 35 -4.99 10.89 13.51
C SER A 35 -4.81 11.60 14.87
N ARG A 36 -5.32 12.82 15.01
CA ARG A 36 -5.25 13.60 16.27
C ARG A 36 -6.25 13.09 17.31
N LEU A 37 -7.47 12.76 16.88
CA LEU A 37 -8.53 12.27 17.75
C LEU A 37 -8.23 10.87 18.29
N TYR A 38 -7.67 10.00 17.45
CA TYR A 38 -7.30 8.63 17.78
C TYR A 38 -5.77 8.48 17.74
N ASN A 39 -5.11 9.07 18.74
CA ASN A 39 -3.65 9.18 18.84
C ASN A 39 -2.93 7.81 18.89
N ASP A 40 -3.54 6.80 19.50
CA ASP A 40 -2.91 5.48 19.72
C ASP A 40 -3.27 4.45 18.63
N THR A 41 -4.07 4.85 17.63
CA THR A 41 -4.53 3.92 16.59
C THR A 41 -3.51 3.86 15.43
N PRO A 42 -3.07 2.66 15.00
CA PRO A 42 -2.22 2.51 13.83
C PRO A 42 -3.00 2.87 12.55
N ILE A 43 -2.30 3.44 11.57
CA ILE A 43 -2.88 3.83 10.27
C ILE A 43 -2.28 2.93 9.21
N TYR A 44 -3.13 2.17 8.54
CA TYR A 44 -2.71 1.26 7.47
C TYR A 44 -3.10 1.82 6.12
N ILE A 45 -2.16 1.79 5.17
CA ILE A 45 -2.39 2.18 3.79
C ILE A 45 -2.28 0.92 2.92
N LEU A 46 -3.31 0.66 2.13
CA LEU A 46 -3.36 -0.40 1.13
C LEU A 46 -3.49 0.26 -0.25
N THR A 47 -2.52 0.01 -1.13
CA THR A 47 -2.47 0.56 -2.50
C THR A 47 -1.89 -0.48 -3.46
N ASP A 48 -2.06 -0.25 -4.76
CA ASP A 48 -1.53 -1.13 -5.79
C ASP A 48 -0.01 -1.29 -5.69
N CYS A 49 0.46 -2.43 -6.18
CA CYS A 49 1.88 -2.76 -6.26
C CYS A 49 2.50 -2.06 -7.48
N ASP A 50 2.49 -0.74 -7.48
CA ASP A 50 3.15 0.06 -8.51
C ASP A 50 3.70 1.38 -7.93
N ILE A 51 4.40 2.16 -8.76
CA ILE A 51 5.00 3.42 -8.32
C ILE A 51 3.94 4.48 -7.94
N PHE A 52 2.74 4.43 -8.53
CA PHE A 52 1.67 5.39 -8.21
C PHE A 52 1.06 5.09 -6.84
N GLY A 53 0.85 3.81 -6.52
CA GLY A 53 0.42 3.33 -5.21
C GLY A 53 1.39 3.73 -4.10
N VAL A 54 2.71 3.67 -4.36
CA VAL A 54 3.72 4.18 -3.43
C VAL A 54 3.59 5.70 -3.24
N LEU A 55 3.43 6.46 -4.33
CA LEU A 55 3.30 7.93 -4.26
C LEU A 55 2.04 8.37 -3.52
N ILE A 56 0.92 7.65 -3.69
CA ILE A 56 -0.32 7.85 -2.91
C ILE A 56 -0.03 7.64 -1.43
N ALA A 57 0.62 6.53 -1.08
CA ALA A 57 0.95 6.21 0.31
C ALA A 57 1.89 7.27 0.93
N CYS A 58 2.90 7.74 0.19
CA CYS A 58 3.77 8.85 0.61
C CYS A 58 2.97 10.15 0.83
N THR A 59 1.99 10.42 -0.02
CA THR A 59 1.18 11.65 0.09
C THR A 59 0.36 11.64 1.38
N TYR A 60 -0.25 10.52 1.74
CA TYR A 60 -0.92 10.38 3.02
C TYR A 60 0.06 10.50 4.20
N GLN A 61 1.24 9.89 4.09
CA GLN A 61 2.27 9.97 5.14
C GLN A 61 2.76 11.41 5.39
N SER A 62 3.08 12.14 4.33
CA SER A 62 3.57 13.53 4.45
C SER A 62 2.49 14.49 4.95
N SER A 63 1.22 14.15 4.78
CA SER A 63 0.07 14.95 5.24
C SER A 63 -0.15 14.90 6.75
N LEU A 64 0.43 13.92 7.44
CA LEU A 64 0.37 13.84 8.88
C LEU A 64 1.46 14.68 9.54
N ASN A 65 1.15 15.18 10.75
CA ASN A 65 2.15 15.77 11.64
C ASN A 65 3.22 14.71 11.95
N GLU A 66 4.46 15.15 12.15
CA GLU A 66 5.62 14.28 12.40
C GLU A 66 5.38 13.27 13.54
N ASN A 67 4.76 13.73 14.63
CA ASN A 67 4.39 12.92 15.80
C ASN A 67 3.48 11.73 15.47
N TYR A 68 2.82 11.72 14.31
CA TYR A 68 1.89 10.68 13.89
C TYR A 68 2.38 9.88 12.69
N ARG A 69 3.47 10.30 12.01
CA ARG A 69 3.97 9.64 10.79
C ARG A 69 4.47 8.23 11.05
N ASN A 70 5.04 7.98 12.22
CA ASN A 70 5.50 6.66 12.66
C ASN A 70 4.37 5.62 12.81
N ARG A 71 3.11 6.07 12.87
CA ARG A 71 1.93 5.19 12.94
C ARG A 71 1.45 4.72 11.57
N ILE A 72 1.91 5.35 10.50
CA ILE A 72 1.55 4.93 9.14
C ILE A 72 2.38 3.72 8.74
N ARG A 73 1.67 2.68 8.31
CA ARG A 73 2.25 1.46 7.75
C ARG A 73 1.65 1.22 6.38
N TRP A 74 2.50 1.16 5.36
CA TRP A 74 2.08 0.73 4.04
C TRP A 74 2.03 -0.79 4.03
N LEU A 75 0.83 -1.36 3.96
CA LEU A 75 0.61 -2.81 3.95
C LEU A 75 0.95 -3.45 2.62
N GLY A 76 1.14 -2.65 1.57
CA GLY A 76 1.35 -3.15 0.22
C GLY A 76 0.05 -3.37 -0.53
N VAL A 77 0.05 -4.18 -1.59
CA VAL A 77 0.98 -5.29 -1.88
C VAL A 77 2.44 -4.88 -2.08
N TRP A 78 3.36 -5.53 -1.37
CA TRP A 78 4.78 -5.18 -1.48
C TRP A 78 5.42 -5.76 -2.74
N PRO A 79 6.27 -4.99 -3.45
CA PRO A 79 6.99 -5.46 -4.63
C PRO A 79 7.83 -6.72 -4.38
N GLU A 80 8.44 -6.83 -3.20
CA GLU A 80 9.17 -8.03 -2.79
C GLU A 80 8.29 -9.28 -2.77
N GLU A 81 7.01 -9.15 -2.41
CA GLU A 81 6.07 -10.26 -2.35
C GLU A 81 5.75 -10.81 -3.73
N LEU A 82 5.88 -10.00 -4.80
CA LEU A 82 5.73 -10.49 -6.16
C LEU A 82 6.75 -11.59 -6.50
N ILE A 83 7.91 -11.59 -5.83
CA ILE A 83 8.99 -12.56 -6.05
C ILE A 83 8.73 -13.85 -5.29
N SER A 84 8.26 -13.78 -4.05
CA SER A 84 7.93 -14.97 -3.24
C SER A 84 6.66 -15.67 -3.75
N LEU A 85 5.78 -14.93 -4.42
CA LEU A 85 4.57 -15.44 -5.07
C LEU A 85 4.84 -16.05 -6.48
N SER A 86 6.10 -16.14 -6.90
CA SER A 86 6.54 -16.38 -8.29
C SER A 86 6.11 -17.70 -8.94
N SER A 87 5.76 -18.76 -8.21
CA SER A 87 5.26 -19.99 -8.84
C SER A 87 3.78 -19.92 -9.26
N LEU A 88 3.01 -18.93 -8.77
CA LEU A 88 1.55 -18.83 -8.98
C LEU A 88 1.09 -17.49 -9.62
N THR A 89 1.99 -16.51 -9.81
CA THR A 89 1.58 -15.09 -9.93
C THR A 89 2.16 -14.34 -11.13
N ILE A 90 3.02 -14.94 -11.97
CA ILE A 90 3.52 -14.25 -13.17
C ILE A 90 2.38 -13.80 -14.08
N SER A 91 1.34 -14.63 -14.25
CA SER A 91 0.13 -14.31 -15.02
C SER A 91 -0.66 -13.11 -14.48
N GLN A 92 -0.49 -12.79 -13.20
CA GLN A 92 -1.20 -11.73 -12.49
C GLN A 92 -0.38 -10.43 -12.39
N THR A 93 0.91 -10.48 -12.71
CA THR A 93 1.78 -9.30 -12.74
C THR A 93 1.86 -8.71 -14.14
N LEU A 94 1.95 -7.38 -14.20
CA LEU A 94 2.12 -6.62 -15.44
C LEU A 94 3.57 -6.15 -15.56
N PRO A 95 4.16 -6.18 -16.77
CA PRO A 95 5.45 -5.56 -16.99
C PRO A 95 5.36 -4.03 -16.86
N ILE A 96 6.38 -3.42 -16.27
CA ILE A 96 6.55 -1.96 -16.29
C ILE A 96 7.11 -1.60 -17.67
N THR A 97 6.23 -1.14 -18.56
CA THR A 97 6.59 -0.79 -19.95
C THR A 97 6.77 0.72 -20.15
N ASP A 98 6.08 1.54 -19.35
CA ASP A 98 6.11 3.01 -19.44
C ASP A 98 7.43 3.58 -18.89
N GLU A 99 8.16 4.30 -19.75
CA GLU A 99 9.40 4.98 -19.39
C GLU A 99 9.19 6.09 -18.36
N ARG A 100 7.99 6.65 -18.27
CA ARG A 100 7.63 7.58 -17.20
C ARG A 100 7.66 6.91 -15.84
N GLU A 101 7.13 5.69 -15.73
CA GLU A 101 7.14 4.92 -14.48
C GLU A 101 8.57 4.57 -14.07
N ARG A 102 9.41 4.12 -15.00
CA ARG A 102 10.85 3.86 -14.73
C ARG A 102 11.58 5.09 -14.21
N ARG A 103 11.38 6.25 -14.85
CA ARG A 103 11.96 7.51 -14.38
C ARG A 103 11.44 7.92 -13.00
N MET A 104 10.18 7.63 -12.68
CA MET A 104 9.64 7.89 -11.35
C MET A 104 10.28 6.99 -10.29
N ILE A 105 10.44 5.69 -10.58
CA ILE A 105 11.12 4.72 -9.71
C ILE A 105 12.54 5.20 -9.41
N ASN A 106 13.33 5.50 -10.43
CA ASN A 106 14.72 5.94 -10.26
C ASN A 106 14.84 7.22 -9.43
N ARG A 107 13.97 8.21 -9.69
CA ARG A 107 13.93 9.44 -8.88
C ARG A 107 13.51 9.17 -7.44
N PHE A 108 12.56 8.27 -7.23
CA PHE A 108 12.09 7.93 -5.89
C PHE A 108 13.22 7.30 -5.06
N ILE A 109 13.98 6.37 -5.63
CA ILE A 109 15.12 5.71 -4.96
C ILE A 109 16.22 6.70 -4.58
N GLN A 110 16.33 7.86 -5.24
CA GLN A 110 17.33 8.88 -4.95
C GLN A 110 16.90 9.88 -3.85
N ARG A 111 15.64 9.84 -3.40
CA ARG A 111 15.14 10.74 -2.35
C ARG A 111 15.84 10.50 -1.02
N SER A 112 16.20 11.53 -0.28
CA SER A 112 16.78 11.41 1.07
C SER A 112 15.75 11.33 2.18
N ASP A 113 14.51 11.74 1.91
CA ASP A 113 13.42 11.89 2.89
C ASP A 113 12.52 10.65 3.03
N ILE A 114 12.88 9.55 2.37
CA ILE A 114 12.17 8.27 2.45
C ILE A 114 12.92 7.29 3.38
N ASN A 115 12.17 6.49 4.12
CA ASN A 115 12.76 5.45 4.98
C ASN A 115 13.31 4.28 4.13
N ASP A 116 14.20 3.50 4.75
CA ASP A 116 14.91 2.41 4.07
C ASP A 116 13.97 1.30 3.58
N GLU A 117 12.89 1.02 4.32
CA GLU A 117 11.94 -0.02 3.92
C GLU A 117 11.22 0.35 2.62
N TRP A 118 10.77 1.60 2.48
CA TRP A 118 10.11 2.06 1.27
C TRP A 118 11.08 2.15 0.11
N ARG A 119 12.33 2.59 0.36
CA ARG A 119 13.39 2.58 -0.65
C ARG A 119 13.64 1.16 -1.16
N ARG A 120 13.78 0.20 -0.25
CA ARG A 120 13.97 -1.22 -0.54
C ARG A 120 12.83 -1.78 -1.39
N GLN A 121 11.58 -1.50 -1.02
CA GLN A 121 10.41 -1.90 -1.81
C GLN A 121 10.43 -1.30 -3.22
N VAL A 122 10.79 -0.02 -3.38
CA VAL A 122 10.84 0.59 -4.72
C VAL A 122 12.02 0.07 -5.56
N SER A 123 13.14 -0.28 -4.95
CA SER A 123 14.27 -0.93 -5.66
C SER A 123 13.89 -2.28 -6.27
N PHE A 124 12.92 -3.00 -5.69
CA PHE A 124 12.40 -4.22 -6.32
C PHE A 124 11.68 -3.95 -7.65
N PHE A 125 11.00 -2.80 -7.81
CA PHE A 125 10.44 -2.41 -9.11
C PHE A 125 11.53 -2.17 -10.14
N GLU A 126 12.62 -1.51 -9.74
CA GLU A 126 13.77 -1.27 -10.61
C GLU A 126 14.39 -2.60 -11.07
N GLN A 127 14.61 -3.54 -10.15
CA GLN A 127 15.24 -4.82 -10.45
C GLN A 127 14.36 -5.76 -11.30
N HIS A 128 13.05 -5.85 -11.00
CA HIS A 128 12.18 -6.88 -11.58
C HIS A 128 11.30 -6.37 -12.72
N GLN A 129 11.10 -5.04 -12.82
CA GLN A 129 10.28 -4.42 -13.86
C GLN A 129 8.85 -5.00 -13.93
N ARG A 130 8.27 -5.33 -12.77
CA ARG A 130 6.91 -5.86 -12.62
C ARG A 130 6.09 -5.04 -11.64
N LYS A 131 4.80 -4.95 -11.91
CA LYS A 131 3.78 -4.31 -11.06
C LYS A 131 2.53 -5.18 -10.98
N MET A 132 1.63 -4.88 -10.06
CA MET A 132 0.40 -5.66 -9.87
C MET A 132 -0.71 -4.80 -9.24
N GLU A 133 -1.94 -4.98 -9.71
CA GLU A 133 -3.13 -4.40 -9.07
C GLU A 133 -3.51 -5.22 -7.82
N ILE A 134 -4.00 -4.59 -6.75
CA ILE A 134 -4.48 -5.33 -5.57
C ILE A 134 -5.58 -6.30 -5.98
N GLU A 135 -6.37 -5.92 -6.98
CA GLU A 135 -7.45 -6.70 -7.52
C GLU A 135 -7.02 -8.11 -7.95
N ALA A 136 -5.79 -8.25 -8.43
CA ALA A 136 -5.26 -9.54 -8.85
C ALA A 136 -5.14 -10.55 -7.70
N ILE A 137 -5.04 -10.12 -6.44
CA ILE A 137 -4.94 -11.04 -5.29
C ILE A 137 -6.14 -11.99 -5.21
N TYR A 138 -7.35 -11.50 -5.51
CA TYR A 138 -8.56 -12.30 -5.36
C TYR A 138 -8.94 -13.10 -6.61
N GLU A 139 -8.36 -12.80 -7.77
CA GLU A 139 -8.67 -13.49 -9.03
C GLU A 139 -8.19 -14.95 -9.06
N ASN A 140 -7.21 -15.30 -8.21
CA ASN A 140 -6.66 -16.66 -8.13
C ASN A 140 -7.55 -17.66 -7.37
N GLY A 141 -8.70 -17.22 -6.82
CA GLY A 141 -9.74 -18.09 -6.20
C GLY A 141 -9.31 -18.91 -4.97
N THR A 142 -8.02 -18.91 -4.63
CA THR A 142 -7.39 -19.74 -3.58
C THR A 142 -7.02 -18.94 -2.34
N LYS A 143 -6.94 -17.60 -2.45
CA LYS A 143 -6.64 -16.70 -1.32
C LYS A 143 -7.60 -15.52 -1.29
N SER A 144 -8.19 -15.28 -0.12
CA SER A 144 -9.00 -14.10 0.18
C SER A 144 -8.09 -12.92 0.51
N LEU A 145 -8.32 -11.77 -0.13
CA LEU A 145 -7.64 -10.52 0.22
C LEU A 145 -7.84 -10.18 1.71
N ILE A 146 -9.03 -10.46 2.25
CA ILE A 146 -9.40 -10.10 3.63
C ILE A 146 -8.91 -11.16 4.62
N ASP A 147 -9.21 -12.43 4.36
CA ASP A 147 -9.01 -13.51 5.34
C ASP A 147 -7.60 -14.09 5.34
N ASP A 148 -6.89 -14.01 4.20
CA ASP A 148 -5.52 -14.51 4.09
C ASP A 148 -4.52 -13.36 4.09
N TYR A 149 -4.59 -12.48 3.09
CA TYR A 149 -3.56 -11.45 2.88
C TYR A 149 -3.58 -10.37 3.98
N LEU A 150 -4.71 -9.67 4.13
CA LEU A 150 -4.84 -8.61 5.14
C LEU A 150 -4.75 -9.19 6.55
N HIS A 151 -5.29 -10.38 6.79
CA HIS A 151 -5.20 -11.02 8.09
C HIS A 151 -3.74 -11.31 8.48
N ALA A 152 -2.95 -11.92 7.59
CA ALA A 152 -1.54 -12.18 7.84
C ALA A 152 -0.75 -10.89 8.11
N LYS A 153 -0.99 -9.84 7.31
CA LYS A 153 -0.31 -8.54 7.46
C LYS A 153 -0.68 -7.81 8.75
N LEU A 154 -1.97 -7.79 9.11
CA LEU A 154 -2.45 -7.10 10.30
C LEU A 154 -2.07 -7.85 11.59
N MET A 155 -2.03 -9.18 11.58
CA MET A 155 -1.69 -9.99 12.75
C MET A 155 -0.18 -10.22 12.92
N GLY A 156 0.57 -10.29 11.82
CA GLY A 156 2.02 -10.51 11.83
C GLY A 156 2.85 -9.26 12.15
N HIS A 157 2.21 -8.11 12.39
CA HIS A 157 2.86 -6.85 12.77
C HIS A 157 2.67 -6.51 14.27
N ARG A 158 2.50 -7.53 15.12
CA ARG A 158 2.53 -7.40 16.58
C ARG A 158 3.96 -7.46 17.13
#